data_AF-A0A0M5JT56-F1
#
_entry.id   AF-A0A0M5JT56-F1
#
_cell.length_a   1.000
_cell.length_b   1.000
_cell.length_c   1.000
_cell.angle_alpha   90.00
_cell.angle_beta   90.00
_cell.angle_gamma   90.00
#
_symmetry.space_group_name_H-M   'P 1'
#
loop_
_entity.id
_entity.type
_entity.pdbx_description
1 polymer ?
#
loop_
_entity_poly.entity_id
_entity_poly.type
_entity_poly.pdbx_seq_one_letter_code
_entity_poly.pdbx_strand_id
1 'polypeptide(L)'
;MVQEKIQSITIENIKGIEKKVFNLDIIPNKPSILVAPNGFGKSSFAIAFNSLNRDRIKLKDEHFHKNDLNFIPKISLSIERCGNLTTLEADSSKNEIFQEFSCFVINSQLYARGKGSQYGRATATLEIEDIVLENKIPRNEKFNYSLKENQKRFGNNSKVLTSIRYLLDKRTLIVELFEKEEGKKKLFDEAIKVKNQKVINSFIKKINTLPSNKTKDEILTHIENNLSELRNITCLKCIADIIKNMRIMKLAVIYQQYNLYGCTMMIRKDLKKSMNIVNT
;
A
#
# COMPACT_ATOMS: atom_id res chain seq x y z
N MET A 1 -22.47 34.48 -24.11
CA MET A 1 -22.54 33.15 -23.47
C MET A 1 -22.35 33.36 -21.99
N VAL A 2 -23.31 32.96 -21.15
CA VAL A 2 -23.16 33.09 -19.69
C VAL A 2 -22.10 32.09 -19.26
N GLN A 3 -21.00 32.60 -18.71
CA GLN A 3 -19.87 31.79 -18.27
C GLN A 3 -20.21 31.15 -16.91
N GLU A 4 -20.01 29.84 -16.79
CA GLU A 4 -20.15 29.16 -15.50
C GLU A 4 -19.16 29.76 -14.49
N LYS A 5 -19.61 30.00 -13.26
CA LYS A 5 -18.75 30.49 -12.18
C LYS A 5 -19.29 30.12 -10.82
N ILE A 6 -18.39 29.96 -9.85
CA ILE A 6 -18.76 29.96 -8.43
C ILE A 6 -18.91 31.41 -8.01
N GLN A 7 -20.15 31.88 -7.90
CA GLN A 7 -20.47 33.26 -7.58
C GLN A 7 -20.06 33.59 -6.14
N SER A 8 -20.44 32.72 -5.20
CA SER A 8 -20.14 32.93 -3.79
C SER A 8 -19.92 31.63 -3.03
N ILE A 9 -19.19 31.75 -1.92
CA ILE A 9 -18.89 30.68 -0.99
C ILE A 9 -19.33 31.15 0.38
N THR A 10 -20.20 30.40 1.05
CA THR A 10 -20.62 30.66 2.43
C THR A 10 -19.99 29.65 3.36
N ILE A 11 -19.38 30.14 4.43
CA ILE A 11 -18.80 29.31 5.50
C ILE A 11 -19.49 29.68 6.82
N GLU A 12 -19.97 28.67 7.54
CA GLU A 12 -20.63 28.82 8.83
C GLU A 12 -19.98 27.93 9.88
N ASN A 13 -19.84 28.45 11.10
CA ASN A 13 -19.43 27.73 12.30
C ASN A 13 -18.05 27.04 12.24
N ILE A 14 -17.09 27.65 11.54
CA ILE A 14 -15.71 27.17 11.43
C ILE A 14 -14.77 28.21 12.05
N LYS A 15 -13.69 27.77 12.73
CA LYS A 15 -12.72 28.58 13.48
C LYS A 15 -12.62 30.05 13.03
N GLY A 16 -13.08 30.98 13.87
CA GLY A 16 -13.02 32.42 13.60
C GLY A 16 -14.08 32.98 12.64
N ILE A 17 -14.99 32.14 12.15
CA ILE A 17 -16.14 32.51 11.31
C ILE A 17 -17.41 31.94 11.95
N GLU A 18 -18.36 32.79 12.31
CA GLU A 18 -19.71 32.36 12.69
C GLU A 18 -20.53 32.13 11.42
N LYS A 19 -20.63 33.15 10.58
CA LYS A 19 -21.17 33.07 9.22
C LYS A 19 -20.51 34.13 8.35
N LYS A 20 -19.98 33.75 7.20
CA LYS A 20 -19.38 34.69 6.25
C LYS A 20 -19.61 34.24 4.82
N VAL A 21 -20.06 35.20 4.00
CA VAL A 21 -20.24 35.03 2.56
C VAL A 21 -19.05 35.69 1.85
N PHE A 22 -18.40 34.93 0.98
CA PHE A 22 -17.32 35.37 0.11
C PHE A 22 -17.85 35.47 -1.31
N ASN A 23 -18.04 36.69 -1.82
CA ASN A 23 -18.40 36.93 -3.21
C ASN A 23 -17.11 36.96 -4.04
N LEU A 24 -16.89 35.95 -4.88
CA LEU A 24 -15.57 35.68 -5.47
C LEU A 24 -15.60 35.55 -7.00
N ASP A 25 -16.75 35.25 -7.60
CA ASP A 25 -16.90 35.07 -9.05
C ASP A 25 -15.78 34.22 -9.67
N ILE A 26 -15.54 33.03 -9.09
CA ILE A 26 -14.46 32.12 -9.51
C ILE A 26 -14.85 31.46 -10.83
N ILE A 27 -14.05 31.70 -11.86
CA ILE A 27 -14.27 31.19 -13.21
C ILE A 27 -13.47 29.89 -13.42
N PRO A 28 -14.07 28.82 -13.99
CA PRO A 28 -13.37 27.59 -14.33
C PRO A 28 -12.16 27.83 -15.24
N ASN A 29 -11.11 27.01 -15.07
CA ASN A 29 -9.87 27.06 -15.83
C ASN A 29 -9.11 28.40 -15.75
N LYS A 30 -9.43 29.24 -14.76
CA LYS A 30 -8.69 30.47 -14.47
C LYS A 30 -8.25 30.49 -13.00
N PRO A 31 -6.94 30.65 -12.72
CA PRO A 31 -6.49 30.78 -11.34
C PRO A 31 -7.10 32.03 -10.72
N SER A 32 -7.61 31.89 -9.50
CA SER A 32 -8.17 33.00 -8.71
C SER A 32 -7.24 33.30 -7.54
N ILE A 33 -6.89 34.57 -7.35
CA ILE A 33 -6.02 35.01 -6.26
C ILE A 33 -6.86 35.78 -5.25
N LEU A 34 -7.03 35.21 -4.06
CA LEU A 34 -7.72 35.87 -2.96
C LEU A 34 -6.71 36.60 -2.08
N VAL A 35 -6.77 37.93 -2.08
CA VAL A 35 -5.97 38.80 -1.21
C VAL A 35 -6.89 39.44 -0.18
N ALA A 36 -6.54 39.33 1.10
CA ALA A 36 -7.31 39.92 2.19
C ALA A 36 -6.41 40.27 3.37
N PRO A 37 -6.79 41.20 4.27
CA PRO A 37 -6.02 41.54 5.46
C PRO A 37 -5.94 40.37 6.47
N ASN A 38 -5.09 40.52 7.47
CA ASN A 38 -5.01 39.55 8.58
C ASN A 38 -6.33 39.56 9.37
N GLY A 39 -6.74 38.40 9.88
CA GLY A 39 -8.02 38.24 10.56
C GLY A 39 -9.24 38.14 9.64
N PHE A 40 -9.11 38.31 8.31
CA PHE A 40 -10.24 38.18 7.38
C PHE A 40 -10.82 36.76 7.27
N GLY A 41 -10.16 35.76 7.84
CA GLY A 41 -10.58 34.36 7.79
C GLY A 41 -9.94 33.55 6.66
N LYS A 42 -8.79 33.99 6.10
CA LYS A 42 -8.05 33.23 5.06
C LYS A 42 -7.71 31.80 5.52
N SER A 43 -7.17 31.66 6.74
CA SER A 43 -6.86 30.36 7.33
C SER A 43 -8.13 29.55 7.61
N SER A 44 -9.19 30.20 8.09
CA SER A 44 -10.50 29.58 8.33
C SER A 44 -11.12 29.03 7.04
N PHE A 45 -10.95 29.76 5.94
CA PHE A 45 -11.37 29.34 4.60
C PHE A 45 -10.62 28.07 4.16
N ALA A 46 -9.30 28.03 4.34
CA ALA A 46 -8.52 26.82 4.06
C ALA A 46 -8.92 25.64 4.96
N ILE A 47 -9.15 25.88 6.25
CA ILE A 47 -9.64 24.86 7.19
C ILE A 47 -10.99 24.29 6.73
N ALA A 48 -11.91 25.14 6.27
CA ALA A 48 -13.21 24.72 5.79
C ALA A 48 -13.11 23.70 4.66
N PHE A 49 -12.38 24.02 3.60
CA PHE A 49 -12.23 23.09 2.46
C PHE A 49 -11.37 21.87 2.79
N ASN A 50 -10.39 22.00 3.69
CA ASN A 50 -9.57 20.87 4.12
C ASN A 50 -10.35 19.87 5.01
N SER A 51 -11.44 20.32 5.62
CA SER A 51 -12.30 19.47 6.45
C SER A 51 -13.30 18.63 5.64
N LEU A 52 -13.46 18.90 4.34
CA LEU A 52 -14.33 18.12 3.46
C LEU A 52 -13.71 16.75 3.19
N ASN A 53 -14.48 15.68 3.45
CA ASN A 53 -14.22 14.36 2.89
C ASN A 53 -15.32 13.99 1.90
N ARG A 54 -15.27 12.79 1.32
CA ARG A 54 -16.27 12.32 0.35
C ARG A 54 -17.72 12.45 0.82
N ASP A 55 -17.97 12.22 2.11
CA ASP A 55 -19.31 12.03 2.65
C ASP A 55 -19.83 13.25 3.45
N ARG A 56 -18.94 14.00 4.10
CA ARG A 56 -19.30 15.06 5.07
C ARG A 56 -18.13 16.00 5.39
N ILE A 57 -18.42 17.03 6.18
CA ILE A 57 -17.42 17.82 6.91
C ILE A 57 -16.92 17.02 8.13
N LYS A 58 -15.60 16.81 8.22
CA LYS A 58 -14.90 16.24 9.38
C LYS A 58 -13.90 17.25 9.92
N LEU A 59 -14.36 18.02 10.90
CA LEU A 59 -13.59 19.07 11.56
C LEU A 59 -12.91 18.53 12.83
N LYS A 60 -11.74 19.07 13.20
CA LYS A 60 -11.12 18.83 14.51
C LYS A 60 -11.83 19.68 15.57
N ASP A 61 -11.89 19.22 16.82
CA ASP A 61 -12.58 19.91 17.92
C ASP A 61 -12.13 21.37 18.10
N GLU A 62 -10.82 21.62 17.99
CA GLU A 62 -10.19 22.95 18.06
C GLU A 62 -10.47 23.87 16.84
N HIS A 63 -11.22 23.38 15.85
CA HIS A 63 -11.58 24.12 14.65
C HIS A 63 -13.07 24.45 14.59
N PHE A 64 -13.87 24.00 15.55
CA PHE A 64 -15.25 24.47 15.70
C PHE A 64 -15.27 25.96 16.09
N HIS A 65 -16.32 26.67 15.70
CA HIS A 65 -16.49 28.05 16.12
C HIS A 65 -16.51 28.13 17.65
N LYS A 66 -15.69 29.02 18.23
CA LYS A 66 -15.51 29.16 19.70
C LYS A 66 -15.15 27.86 20.44
N ASN A 67 -14.64 26.83 19.73
CA ASN A 67 -14.42 25.47 20.26
C ASN A 67 -15.69 24.81 20.84
N ASP A 68 -16.87 25.20 20.35
CA ASP A 68 -18.15 24.64 20.80
C ASP A 68 -18.75 23.75 19.71
N LEU A 69 -18.91 22.47 20.05
CA LEU A 69 -19.40 21.40 19.19
C LEU A 69 -20.87 21.59 18.78
N ASN A 70 -21.63 22.44 19.48
CA ASN A 70 -23.00 22.77 19.13
C ASN A 70 -23.09 23.68 17.89
N PHE A 71 -22.00 24.37 17.54
CA PHE A 71 -21.92 25.14 16.30
C PHE A 71 -21.61 24.20 15.13
N ILE A 72 -22.66 23.65 14.53
CA ILE A 72 -22.55 22.68 13.42
C ILE A 72 -21.96 23.37 12.18
N PRO A 73 -20.82 22.90 11.65
CA PRO A 73 -20.16 23.51 10.51
C PRO A 73 -20.95 23.29 9.21
N LYS A 74 -20.98 24.31 8.36
CA LYS A 74 -21.64 24.26 7.05
C LYS A 74 -20.84 25.03 6.00
N ILE A 75 -20.79 24.48 4.79
CA ILE A 75 -20.23 25.14 3.60
C ILE A 75 -21.28 25.09 2.49
N SER A 76 -21.55 26.24 1.88
CA SER A 76 -22.46 26.33 0.73
C SER A 76 -21.78 27.05 -0.44
N LEU A 77 -21.87 26.48 -1.64
CA LEU A 77 -21.39 27.08 -2.89
C LEU A 77 -22.58 27.54 -3.71
N SER A 78 -22.55 28.80 -4.15
CA SER A 78 -23.51 29.34 -5.10
C SER A 78 -22.88 29.36 -6.49
N ILE A 79 -23.42 28.57 -7.41
CA ILE A 79 -22.84 28.33 -8.74
C ILE A 79 -23.82 28.83 -9.79
N GLU A 80 -23.34 29.71 -10.66
CA GLU A 80 -24.10 30.19 -11.81
C GLU A 80 -23.80 29.30 -13.03
N ARG A 81 -24.83 28.70 -13.62
CA ARG A 81 -24.76 27.83 -14.80
C ARG A 81 -25.81 28.23 -15.81
N CYS A 82 -25.39 28.64 -17.00
CA CYS A 82 -26.30 29.01 -18.09
C CYS A 82 -27.40 30.01 -17.67
N GLY A 83 -27.11 30.90 -16.72
CA GLY A 83 -28.06 31.88 -16.18
C GLY A 83 -28.91 31.40 -15.00
N ASN A 84 -28.78 30.14 -14.57
CA ASN A 84 -29.44 29.60 -13.38
C ASN A 84 -28.48 29.53 -12.20
N LEU A 85 -29.01 29.79 -11.00
CA LEU A 85 -28.25 29.67 -9.76
C LEU A 85 -28.53 28.33 -9.09
N THR A 86 -27.49 27.54 -8.86
CA THR A 86 -27.55 26.25 -8.16
C THR A 86 -26.72 26.32 -6.89
N THR A 87 -27.23 25.77 -5.80
CA THR A 87 -26.53 25.72 -4.51
C THR A 87 -26.11 24.29 -4.20
N LEU A 88 -24.85 24.09 -3.85
CA LEU A 88 -24.33 22.83 -3.29
C LEU A 88 -23.96 23.04 -1.83
N GLU A 89 -24.30 22.09 -0.98
CA GLU A 89 -24.03 22.19 0.45
C GLU A 89 -23.27 20.99 1.02
N ALA A 90 -22.47 21.26 2.04
CA ALA A 90 -21.83 20.24 2.87
C ALA A 90 -21.98 20.60 4.35
N ASP A 91 -22.27 19.58 5.15
CA ASP A 91 -22.44 19.65 6.60
C ASP A 91 -21.87 18.39 7.26
N SER A 92 -22.17 18.17 8.55
CA SER A 92 -21.71 16.99 9.30
C SER A 92 -22.30 15.65 8.83
N SER A 93 -23.33 15.67 7.98
CA SER A 93 -24.08 14.49 7.51
C SER A 93 -23.96 14.22 6.01
N LYS A 94 -23.79 15.26 5.20
CA LYS A 94 -23.73 15.16 3.73
C LYS A 94 -22.66 16.06 3.12
N ASN A 95 -22.26 15.74 1.89
CA ASN A 95 -21.40 16.57 1.06
C ASN A 95 -21.81 16.50 -0.42
N GLU A 96 -22.61 17.45 -0.86
CA GLU A 96 -23.02 17.59 -2.27
C GLU A 96 -21.90 18.20 -3.12
N ILE A 97 -21.01 18.98 -2.50
CA ILE A 97 -19.87 19.62 -3.17
C ILE A 97 -18.95 18.55 -3.78
N PHE A 98 -18.68 17.45 -3.08
CA PHE A 98 -17.80 16.38 -3.57
C PHE A 98 -18.36 15.63 -4.79
N GLN A 99 -19.68 15.69 -5.03
CA GLN A 99 -20.29 15.05 -6.20
C GLN A 99 -19.86 15.72 -7.50
N GLU A 100 -19.51 17.01 -7.44
CA GLU A 100 -19.13 17.81 -8.60
C GLU A 100 -17.68 18.31 -8.56
N PHE A 101 -17.13 18.56 -7.36
CA PHE A 101 -15.80 19.14 -7.17
C PHE A 101 -14.89 18.22 -6.38
N SER A 102 -13.69 17.98 -6.92
CA SER A 102 -12.58 17.45 -6.12
C SER A 102 -11.89 18.60 -5.40
N CYS A 103 -11.98 18.62 -4.06
CA CYS A 103 -11.35 19.64 -3.23
C CYS A 103 -10.02 19.12 -2.66
N PHE A 104 -8.97 19.93 -2.76
CA PHE A 104 -7.70 19.69 -2.09
C PHE A 104 -7.11 21.01 -1.63
N VAL A 105 -6.61 21.06 -0.40
CA VAL A 105 -6.01 22.26 0.19
C VAL A 105 -4.53 22.03 0.37
N ILE A 106 -3.72 22.90 -0.24
CA ILE A 106 -2.28 22.95 -0.01
C ILE A 106 -2.02 24.12 0.93
N ASN A 107 -1.55 23.82 2.13
CA ASN A 107 -1.12 24.83 3.10
C ASN A 107 0.40 24.79 3.29
N SER A 108 0.94 25.88 3.82
CA SER A 108 2.28 25.83 4.39
C SER A 108 2.22 24.98 5.65
N GLN A 109 3.07 23.96 5.75
CA GLN A 109 3.21 23.11 6.94
C GLN A 109 3.92 23.84 8.09
N LEU A 110 4.27 25.11 7.91
CA LEU A 110 4.84 25.94 8.97
C LEU A 110 3.78 26.30 10.00
N TYR A 111 4.00 25.89 11.25
CA TYR A 111 3.18 26.28 12.40
C TYR A 111 4.06 26.85 13.52
N ALA A 112 3.47 27.70 14.34
CA ALA A 112 4.14 28.22 15.53
C ALA A 112 3.97 27.23 16.69
N ARG A 113 5.07 26.65 17.18
CA ARG A 113 5.07 25.84 18.39
C ARG A 113 5.44 26.71 19.59
N GLY A 114 4.52 26.82 20.55
CA GLY A 114 4.79 27.48 21.82
C GLY A 114 5.59 26.56 22.75
N LYS A 115 6.73 27.03 23.25
CA LYS A 115 7.47 26.38 24.34
C LYS A 115 7.22 27.17 25.61
N GLY A 116 6.40 26.60 26.50
CA GLY A 116 6.20 27.12 27.84
C GLY A 116 7.49 27.03 28.65
N SER A 117 7.76 28.03 29.48
CA SER A 117 8.85 28.01 30.46
C SER A 117 8.26 28.18 31.85
N GLN A 118 8.62 27.29 32.77
CA GLN A 118 8.12 27.32 34.15
C GLN A 118 8.68 28.52 34.95
N TYR A 119 9.85 29.04 34.55
CA TYR A 119 10.57 30.09 35.26
C TYR A 119 11.08 31.22 34.34
N GLY A 120 10.55 31.33 33.10
CA GLY A 120 11.04 32.29 32.11
C GLY A 120 9.99 32.72 31.09
N ARG A 121 10.41 33.48 30.08
CA ARG A 121 9.50 33.98 29.02
C ARG A 121 9.09 32.84 28.10
N ALA A 122 7.79 32.68 27.86
CA ALA A 122 7.29 31.81 26.82
C ALA A 122 7.85 32.25 25.46
N THR A 123 8.40 31.31 24.70
CA THR A 123 8.94 31.56 23.35
C THR A 123 8.18 30.74 22.33
N ALA A 124 8.00 31.28 21.13
CA ALA A 124 7.43 30.55 20.01
C ALA A 124 8.51 30.31 18.95
N THR A 125 8.57 29.09 18.43
CA THR A 125 9.43 28.73 17.29
C THR A 125 8.56 28.34 16.10
N LEU A 126 8.99 28.69 14.89
CA LEU A 126 8.37 28.18 13.67
C LEU A 126 8.91 26.77 13.42
N GLU A 127 8.01 25.80 13.29
CA GLU A 127 8.31 24.41 13.03
C GLU A 127 7.50 23.92 11.83
N ILE A 128 7.94 22.84 11.20
CA ILE A 128 7.27 22.19 10.08
C ILE A 128 6.65 20.90 10.62
N GLU A 129 5.45 20.54 10.16
CA GLU A 129 4.85 19.24 10.51
C GLU A 129 5.71 18.07 10.01
N ASP A 130 5.77 16.99 10.79
CA ASP A 130 6.54 15.80 10.40
C ASP A 130 5.91 15.14 9.17
N ILE A 131 6.74 14.80 8.18
CA ILE A 131 6.31 13.99 7.03
C ILE A 131 6.29 12.52 7.47
N VAL A 132 5.08 12.00 7.75
CA VAL A 132 4.91 10.59 8.12
C VAL A 132 4.76 9.74 6.87
N LEU A 133 5.81 8.99 6.50
CA LEU A 133 5.79 8.08 5.34
C LEU A 133 4.94 6.83 5.58
N GLU A 134 4.95 6.30 6.80
CA GLU A 134 4.11 5.20 7.26
C GLU A 134 3.70 5.45 8.71
N ASN A 135 2.40 5.46 8.99
CA ASN A 135 1.86 5.72 10.33
C ASN A 135 2.14 4.58 11.33
N LYS A 136 2.57 3.39 10.86
CA LYS A 136 2.69 2.20 11.68
C LYS A 136 3.75 1.27 11.13
N ILE A 137 4.74 0.93 11.96
CA ILE A 137 5.72 -0.11 11.65
C ILE A 137 4.97 -1.43 11.40
N PRO A 138 5.12 -2.06 10.22
CA PRO A 138 4.48 -3.33 9.92
C PRO A 138 4.89 -4.40 10.94
N ARG A 139 3.98 -5.32 11.25
CA ARG A 139 4.28 -6.43 12.17
C ARG A 139 5.32 -7.35 11.52
N ASN A 140 6.28 -7.81 12.31
CA ASN A 140 7.24 -8.82 11.88
C ASN A 140 6.53 -10.17 11.67
N GLU A 141 6.35 -10.54 10.41
CA GLU A 141 5.82 -11.85 10.02
C GLU A 141 6.94 -12.87 9.83
N LYS A 142 6.73 -14.09 10.32
CA LYS A 142 7.67 -15.21 10.10
C LYS A 142 7.19 -16.03 8.90
N PHE A 143 8.13 -16.44 8.05
CA PHE A 143 7.82 -17.44 7.02
C PHE A 143 7.35 -18.72 7.70
N ASN A 144 6.11 -19.11 7.42
CA ASN A 144 5.62 -20.43 7.78
C ASN A 144 6.38 -21.44 6.90
N TYR A 145 7.52 -21.97 7.35
CA TYR A 145 8.33 -22.98 6.67
C TYR A 145 8.49 -24.24 7.52
N SER A 146 8.11 -25.40 6.96
CA SER A 146 8.26 -26.70 7.62
C SER A 146 8.84 -27.73 6.65
N LEU A 147 10.01 -28.29 6.99
CA LEU A 147 10.63 -29.37 6.21
C LEU A 147 9.76 -30.63 6.23
N LYS A 148 9.20 -30.98 7.40
CA LYS A 148 8.36 -32.18 7.58
C LYS A 148 7.11 -32.14 6.69
N GLU A 149 6.44 -30.99 6.59
CA GLU A 149 5.27 -30.83 5.72
C GLU A 149 5.64 -30.97 4.24
N ASN A 150 6.77 -30.37 3.83
CA ASN A 150 7.26 -30.50 2.46
C ASN A 150 7.64 -31.95 2.13
N GLN A 151 8.26 -32.68 3.06
CA GLN A 151 8.57 -34.09 2.89
C GLN A 151 7.30 -34.94 2.74
N LYS A 152 6.26 -34.67 3.54
CA LYS A 152 4.96 -35.34 3.43
C LYS A 152 4.30 -35.10 2.07
N ARG A 153 4.35 -33.86 1.56
CA ARG A 153 3.82 -33.50 0.23
C ARG A 153 4.63 -34.10 -0.91
N PHE A 154 5.94 -34.25 -0.71
CA PHE A 154 6.84 -34.82 -1.70
C PHE A 154 6.71 -36.34 -1.82
N GLY A 155 6.39 -37.06 -0.73
CA GLY A 155 6.12 -38.49 -0.77
C GLY A 155 7.32 -39.37 -0.38
N ASN A 156 7.34 -40.59 -0.92
CA ASN A 156 8.23 -41.68 -0.50
C ASN A 156 9.72 -41.36 -0.67
N ASN A 157 10.08 -40.58 -1.70
CA ASN A 157 11.46 -40.22 -2.00
C ASN A 157 11.89 -38.87 -1.41
N SER A 158 11.23 -38.40 -0.36
CA SER A 158 11.43 -37.09 0.28
C SER A 158 12.77 -36.90 1.01
N LYS A 159 13.57 -37.96 1.16
CA LYS A 159 14.93 -37.93 1.74
C LYS A 159 15.93 -37.05 0.97
N VAL A 160 15.61 -36.65 -0.26
CA VAL A 160 16.41 -35.69 -1.03
C VAL A 160 16.20 -34.23 -0.62
N LEU A 161 15.11 -33.93 0.09
CA LEU A 161 14.78 -32.57 0.53
C LEU A 161 15.62 -32.18 1.75
N THR A 162 16.35 -31.05 1.65
CA THR A 162 17.01 -30.42 2.81
C THR A 162 16.28 -29.15 3.25
N SER A 163 16.55 -28.67 4.47
CA SER A 163 15.92 -27.43 4.96
C SER A 163 16.39 -26.21 4.17
N ILE A 164 15.46 -25.33 3.76
CA ILE A 164 15.77 -24.03 3.13
C ILE A 164 15.60 -22.86 4.08
N ARG A 165 15.44 -23.11 5.38
CA ARG A 165 15.27 -22.02 6.35
C ARG A 165 16.43 -21.01 6.29
N TYR A 166 17.65 -21.52 6.12
CA TYR A 166 18.85 -20.70 5.94
C TYR A 166 18.81 -19.79 4.70
N LEU A 167 18.03 -20.14 3.66
CA LEU A 167 17.82 -19.30 2.48
C LEU A 167 16.78 -18.23 2.77
N LEU A 168 15.65 -18.63 3.37
CA LEU A 168 14.55 -17.73 3.69
C LEU A 168 14.93 -16.66 4.73
N ASP A 169 15.91 -16.95 5.58
CA ASP A 169 16.45 -15.99 6.55
C ASP A 169 17.40 -14.95 5.90
N LYS A 170 17.85 -15.16 4.66
CA LYS A 170 18.69 -14.20 3.94
C LYS A 170 17.86 -13.07 3.35
N ARG A 171 17.97 -11.88 3.94
CA ARG A 171 17.29 -10.66 3.47
C ARG A 171 17.57 -10.35 2.00
N THR A 172 18.80 -10.54 1.53
CA THR A 172 19.19 -10.29 0.12
C THR A 172 18.39 -11.15 -0.86
N LEU A 173 18.15 -12.43 -0.53
CA LEU A 173 17.31 -13.31 -1.33
C LEU A 173 15.85 -12.87 -1.36
N ILE A 174 15.31 -12.44 -0.21
CA ILE A 174 13.94 -11.94 -0.16
C ILE A 174 13.81 -10.64 -0.96
N VAL A 175 14.79 -9.74 -0.89
CA VAL A 175 14.76 -8.51 -1.69
C VAL A 175 14.81 -8.87 -3.18
N GLU A 176 15.75 -9.69 -3.65
CA GLU A 176 15.86 -10.05 -5.07
C GLU A 176 14.66 -10.83 -5.62
N LEU A 177 14.04 -11.70 -4.81
CA LEU A 177 12.84 -12.45 -5.20
C LEU A 177 11.59 -11.56 -5.32
N PHE A 178 11.54 -10.46 -4.57
CA PHE A 178 10.35 -9.60 -4.45
C PHE A 178 10.55 -8.18 -4.98
N GLU A 179 11.75 -7.84 -5.45
CA GLU A 179 12.06 -6.55 -6.05
C GLU A 179 11.20 -6.27 -7.27
N LYS A 180 10.79 -5.00 -7.39
CA LYS A 180 9.88 -4.47 -8.42
C LYS A 180 10.56 -4.28 -9.79
N GLU A 181 11.51 -5.12 -10.19
CA GLU A 181 11.79 -5.15 -11.63
C GLU A 181 10.53 -5.66 -12.33
N GLU A 182 10.08 -4.93 -13.36
CA GLU A 182 8.86 -5.20 -14.12
C GLU A 182 8.82 -6.67 -14.57
N GLY A 183 8.09 -7.51 -13.83
CA GLY A 183 7.97 -8.96 -14.08
C GLY A 183 8.18 -9.86 -12.86
N LYS A 184 9.00 -9.47 -11.88
CA LYS A 184 9.37 -10.35 -10.75
C LYS A 184 8.28 -10.49 -9.68
N LYS A 185 7.45 -9.46 -9.48
CA LYS A 185 6.33 -9.48 -8.51
C LYS A 185 5.27 -10.57 -8.80
N LYS A 186 5.28 -11.16 -10.00
CA LYS A 186 4.34 -12.22 -10.42
C LYS A 186 4.94 -13.62 -10.39
N LEU A 187 6.22 -13.80 -10.00
CA LEU A 187 6.87 -15.11 -10.05
C LEU A 187 6.10 -16.14 -9.24
N PHE A 188 5.84 -15.87 -7.96
CA PHE A 188 5.12 -16.79 -7.09
C PHE A 188 3.64 -16.96 -7.49
N ASP A 189 2.97 -15.89 -7.92
CA ASP A 189 1.57 -15.97 -8.39
C ASP A 189 1.44 -16.83 -9.65
N GLU A 190 2.36 -16.69 -10.60
CA GLU A 190 2.44 -17.52 -11.79
C GLU A 190 2.77 -18.96 -11.45
N ALA A 191 3.63 -19.14 -10.46
CA ALA A 191 4.05 -20.44 -10.01
C ALA A 191 2.91 -21.23 -9.31
N ILE A 192 2.02 -20.55 -8.59
CA ILE A 192 0.83 -21.16 -7.94
C ILE A 192 -0.27 -21.52 -8.96
N LYS A 193 -0.22 -21.02 -10.21
CA LYS A 193 -1.24 -21.33 -11.23
C LYS A 193 -1.39 -22.83 -11.46
N VAL A 194 -2.63 -23.27 -11.65
CA VAL A 194 -3.02 -24.69 -11.82
C VAL A 194 -2.20 -25.41 -12.89
N LYS A 195 -1.90 -24.75 -14.02
CA LYS A 195 -1.08 -25.32 -15.09
C LYS A 195 0.30 -25.75 -14.60
N ASN A 196 0.99 -24.87 -13.87
CA ASN A 196 2.34 -25.12 -13.37
C ASN A 196 2.31 -26.15 -12.22
N GLN A 197 1.30 -26.08 -11.35
CA GLN A 197 1.09 -27.08 -10.31
C GLN A 197 0.87 -28.50 -10.88
N LYS A 198 0.15 -28.64 -12.00
CA LYS A 198 -0.04 -29.94 -12.67
C LYS A 198 1.28 -30.52 -13.16
N VAL A 199 2.13 -29.71 -13.78
CA VAL A 199 3.47 -30.15 -14.26
C VAL A 199 4.33 -30.59 -13.08
N ILE A 200 4.32 -29.82 -11.99
CA ILE A 200 5.09 -30.13 -10.78
C ILE A 200 4.61 -31.41 -10.10
N ASN A 201 3.30 -31.58 -9.95
CA ASN A 201 2.74 -32.79 -9.36
C ASN A 201 3.01 -34.02 -10.24
N SER A 202 2.98 -33.86 -11.57
CA SER A 202 3.37 -34.93 -12.50
C SER A 202 4.85 -35.32 -12.32
N PHE A 203 5.73 -34.33 -12.22
CA PHE A 203 7.16 -34.55 -11.96
C PHE A 203 7.40 -35.24 -10.61
N ILE A 204 6.74 -34.79 -9.53
CA ILE A 204 6.83 -35.43 -8.20
C ILE A 204 6.32 -36.87 -8.27
N LYS A 205 5.23 -37.14 -8.99
CA LYS A 205 4.72 -38.50 -9.18
C LYS A 205 5.74 -39.39 -9.88
N LYS A 206 6.39 -38.90 -10.94
CA LYS A 206 7.47 -39.63 -11.65
C LYS A 206 8.59 -40.00 -10.70
N ILE A 207 9.06 -39.07 -9.86
CA ILE A 207 10.11 -39.35 -8.88
C ILE A 207 9.67 -40.40 -7.85
N ASN A 208 8.41 -40.38 -7.42
CA ASN A 208 7.89 -41.37 -6.47
C ASN A 208 7.58 -42.74 -7.08
N THR A 209 7.72 -42.92 -8.40
CA THR A 209 7.68 -44.27 -9.00
C THR A 209 8.92 -45.09 -8.68
N LEU A 210 10.03 -44.43 -8.34
CA LEU A 210 11.23 -45.11 -7.89
C LEU A 210 10.98 -45.85 -6.57
N PRO A 211 11.48 -47.08 -6.44
CA PRO A 211 11.46 -47.82 -5.18
C PRO A 211 12.06 -47.02 -4.01
N SER A 212 11.43 -47.10 -2.85
CA SER A 212 11.82 -46.36 -1.63
C SER A 212 13.18 -46.77 -1.05
N ASN A 213 13.71 -47.93 -1.47
CA ASN A 213 15.01 -48.48 -1.06
C ASN A 213 16.21 -47.84 -1.77
N LYS A 214 16.00 -46.97 -2.77
CA LYS A 214 17.08 -46.29 -3.51
C LYS A 214 17.86 -45.31 -2.64
N THR A 215 19.17 -45.21 -2.80
CA THR A 215 20.01 -44.25 -2.08
C THR A 215 19.68 -42.80 -2.48
N LYS A 216 20.15 -41.83 -1.70
CA LYS A 216 19.95 -40.40 -1.99
C LYS A 216 20.53 -40.02 -3.36
N ASP A 217 21.70 -40.54 -3.69
CA ASP A 217 22.42 -40.21 -4.93
C ASP A 217 21.76 -40.82 -6.18
N GLU A 218 21.21 -42.04 -6.07
CA GLU A 218 20.41 -42.63 -7.14
C GLU A 218 19.14 -41.83 -7.43
N ILE A 219 18.47 -41.32 -6.39
CA ILE A 219 17.28 -40.49 -6.55
C ILE A 219 17.66 -39.14 -7.18
N LEU A 220 18.76 -38.54 -6.75
CA LEU A 220 19.28 -37.31 -7.37
C LEU A 220 19.53 -37.55 -8.86
N THR A 221 20.34 -38.56 -9.23
CA THR A 221 20.62 -38.90 -10.64
C THR A 221 19.34 -39.04 -11.48
N HIS A 222 18.30 -39.68 -10.94
CA HIS A 222 17.01 -39.79 -11.62
C HIS A 222 16.26 -38.45 -11.77
N ILE A 223 16.33 -37.58 -10.77
CA ILE A 223 15.80 -36.21 -10.83
C ILE A 223 16.50 -35.41 -11.93
N GLU A 224 17.82 -35.57 -12.08
CA GLU A 224 18.63 -34.92 -13.13
C GLU A 224 18.13 -35.26 -14.54
N ASN A 225 17.87 -36.55 -14.79
CA ASN A 225 17.43 -37.03 -16.10
C ASN A 225 16.02 -36.55 -16.48
N ASN A 226 15.18 -36.20 -15.50
CA ASN A 226 13.80 -35.75 -15.71
C ASN A 226 13.62 -34.22 -15.60
N LEU A 227 14.71 -33.49 -15.37
CA LEU A 227 14.68 -32.08 -14.96
C LEU A 227 14.28 -31.11 -16.09
N SER A 228 14.33 -31.57 -17.34
CA SER A 228 13.99 -30.80 -18.54
C SER A 228 12.56 -30.24 -18.51
N GLU A 229 11.60 -31.00 -17.95
CA GLU A 229 10.19 -30.62 -17.85
C GLU A 229 9.97 -29.38 -16.96
N LEU A 230 10.80 -29.24 -15.91
CA LEU A 230 10.72 -28.10 -14.99
C LEU A 230 11.50 -26.88 -15.49
N ARG A 231 12.57 -27.08 -16.27
CA ARG A 231 13.36 -25.98 -16.87
C ARG A 231 12.56 -25.13 -17.86
N ASN A 232 11.52 -25.72 -18.46
CA ASN A 232 10.64 -25.04 -19.41
C ASN A 232 9.64 -24.07 -18.75
N ILE A 233 9.54 -24.07 -17.41
CA ILE A 233 8.68 -23.15 -16.68
C ILE A 233 9.47 -21.87 -16.37
N THR A 234 9.12 -20.78 -17.03
CA THR A 234 9.80 -19.48 -16.91
C THR A 234 9.96 -19.03 -15.46
N CYS A 235 8.92 -19.12 -14.63
CA CYS A 235 8.99 -18.68 -13.23
C CYS A 235 9.92 -19.54 -12.36
N LEU A 236 10.00 -20.85 -12.60
CA LEU A 236 10.95 -21.74 -11.91
C LEU A 236 12.39 -21.44 -12.31
N LYS A 237 12.62 -21.20 -13.61
CA LYS A 237 13.93 -20.82 -14.13
C LYS A 237 14.41 -19.52 -13.49
N CYS A 238 13.57 -18.49 -13.44
CA CYS A 238 13.91 -17.22 -12.79
C CYS A 238 14.26 -17.40 -11.30
N ILE A 239 13.48 -18.18 -10.55
CA ILE A 239 13.78 -18.46 -9.13
C ILE A 239 15.13 -19.19 -9.00
N ALA A 240 15.38 -20.19 -9.84
CA ALA A 240 16.64 -20.93 -9.84
C ALA A 240 17.84 -20.04 -10.18
N ASP A 241 17.71 -19.14 -11.16
CA ASP A 241 18.76 -18.22 -11.58
C ASP A 241 19.09 -17.20 -10.47
N ILE A 242 18.09 -16.65 -9.79
CA ILE A 242 18.28 -15.76 -8.62
C ILE A 242 19.07 -16.48 -7.52
N ILE A 243 18.67 -17.72 -7.19
CA ILE A 243 19.34 -18.49 -6.14
C ILE A 243 20.78 -18.85 -6.55
N LYS A 244 21.02 -19.14 -7.84
CA LYS A 244 22.36 -19.43 -8.38
C LYS A 244 23.28 -18.22 -8.32
N ASN A 245 22.78 -17.04 -8.70
CA ASN A 245 23.57 -15.81 -8.76
C ASN A 245 24.10 -15.38 -7.39
N MET A 246 23.43 -15.78 -6.30
CA MET A 246 23.84 -15.48 -4.93
C MET A 246 25.03 -16.31 -4.38
N ARG A 247 25.78 -17.04 -5.23
CA ARG A 247 27.00 -17.81 -4.89
C ARG A 247 26.89 -18.58 -3.56
N ILE A 248 25.84 -19.39 -3.42
CA ILE A 248 25.71 -20.32 -2.28
C ILE A 248 26.49 -21.59 -2.64
N MET A 249 27.72 -21.70 -2.13
CA MET A 249 28.63 -22.82 -2.39
C MET A 249 28.06 -24.18 -1.95
N LYS A 250 27.78 -25.07 -2.92
CA LYS A 250 28.34 -26.45 -3.07
C LYS A 250 27.86 -27.10 -4.38
N LEU A 251 28.80 -27.41 -5.26
CA LEU A 251 28.72 -27.25 -6.72
C LEU A 251 28.16 -28.43 -7.55
N ALA A 252 27.26 -29.28 -7.05
CA ALA A 252 26.65 -30.33 -7.92
C ALA A 252 25.23 -30.74 -7.53
N VAL A 253 24.93 -30.90 -6.24
CA VAL A 253 23.62 -31.36 -5.73
C VAL A 253 22.53 -30.25 -5.78
N ILE A 254 22.94 -29.04 -6.09
CA ILE A 254 22.21 -27.80 -5.86
C ILE A 254 21.18 -27.51 -6.97
N TYR A 255 21.48 -27.85 -8.24
CA TYR A 255 20.57 -27.60 -9.36
C TYR A 255 19.28 -28.45 -9.28
N GLN A 256 19.37 -29.67 -8.73
CA GLN A 256 18.23 -30.57 -8.49
C GLN A 256 17.37 -30.12 -7.32
N GLN A 257 18.01 -29.70 -6.23
CA GLN A 257 17.33 -29.22 -5.05
C GLN A 257 16.59 -27.91 -5.31
N TYR A 258 17.15 -26.97 -6.09
CA TYR A 258 16.53 -25.67 -6.36
C TYR A 258 15.24 -25.74 -7.20
N ASN A 259 15.14 -26.66 -8.16
CA ASN A 259 13.88 -26.93 -8.85
C ASN A 259 12.86 -27.61 -7.92
N LEU A 260 13.30 -28.51 -7.04
CA LEU A 260 12.48 -29.12 -5.98
C LEU A 260 11.99 -28.07 -4.94
N TYR A 261 12.79 -27.04 -4.69
CA TYR A 261 12.48 -25.95 -3.76
C TYR A 261 11.50 -24.94 -4.34
N GLY A 262 11.63 -24.59 -5.62
CA GLY A 262 10.57 -23.90 -6.35
C GLY A 262 9.27 -24.69 -6.25
N CYS A 263 9.30 -25.99 -6.59
CA CYS A 263 8.14 -26.86 -6.52
C CYS A 263 7.47 -26.90 -5.13
N THR A 264 8.24 -27.06 -4.05
CA THR A 264 7.70 -27.13 -2.67
C THR A 264 7.21 -25.77 -2.15
N MET A 265 7.89 -24.67 -2.47
CA MET A 265 7.41 -23.31 -2.16
C MET A 265 6.10 -22.97 -2.90
N MET A 266 5.93 -23.44 -4.13
CA MET A 266 4.75 -23.17 -4.95
C MET A 266 3.50 -23.94 -4.52
N ILE A 267 3.64 -25.06 -3.81
CA ILE A 267 2.49 -25.79 -3.23
C ILE A 267 1.95 -25.04 -1.99
N ARG A 268 2.60 -23.95 -1.52
CA ARG A 268 2.08 -23.09 -0.47
C ARG A 268 1.26 -21.92 -1.03
N LYS A 269 -0.05 -21.94 -0.75
CA LYS A 269 -0.91 -20.73 -0.70
C LYS A 269 -0.54 -19.78 0.45
N ASP A 270 0.33 -20.20 1.38
CA ASP A 270 0.52 -19.52 2.67
C ASP A 270 1.40 -18.25 2.60
N LEU A 271 2.32 -18.13 1.64
CA LEU A 271 3.16 -16.92 1.47
C LEU A 271 2.32 -15.67 1.19
N LYS A 272 1.17 -15.85 0.51
CA LYS A 272 0.21 -14.77 0.22
C LYS A 272 -0.60 -14.38 1.45
N LYS A 273 -0.86 -15.31 2.38
CA LYS A 273 -1.67 -15.09 3.58
C LYS A 273 -0.92 -14.25 4.64
N SER A 274 0.40 -14.41 4.74
CA SER A 274 1.28 -13.54 5.54
C SER A 274 1.49 -12.15 4.92
N MET A 275 1.17 -11.95 3.64
CA MET A 275 1.39 -10.68 2.92
C MET A 275 0.11 -9.89 2.61
N ASN A 276 -1.10 -10.48 2.77
CA ASN A 276 -2.35 -9.72 2.69
C ASN A 276 -2.53 -8.69 3.82
N ILE A 277 -1.59 -8.62 4.76
CA ILE A 277 -1.50 -7.59 5.80
C ILE A 277 -0.66 -6.39 5.33
N VAL A 278 0.10 -6.51 4.23
CA VAL A 278 1.01 -5.46 3.72
C VAL A 278 0.34 -4.56 2.66
N ASN A 279 -0.89 -4.87 2.22
CA ASN A 279 -1.63 -4.08 1.22
C ASN A 279 -2.94 -3.47 1.78
N THR A 280 -3.01 -3.21 3.09
CA THR A 280 -4.06 -2.42 3.76
C THR A 280 -3.41 -1.41 4.69
#